data_AF-A0A183EB84-F1
#
_entry.id   AF-A0A183EB84-F1
#
_cell.length_a   1.000
_cell.length_b   1.000
_cell.length_c   1.000
_cell.angle_alpha   90.00
_cell.angle_beta   90.00
_cell.angle_gamma   90.00
#
_symmetry.space_group_name_H-M   'P 1'
#
loop_
_entity.id
_entity.type
_entity.pdbx_description
1 polymer ?
#
loop_
_entity_poly.entity_id
_entity_poly.type
_entity_poly.pdbx_seq_one_letter_code
_entity_poly.pdbx_strand_id
1 'polypeptide(L)'
;MSVANRLRRLRKQPPEGWDLIEPTLDEFEAKMREVETDPHEGKRRTETLWPIFRIHHQRSRYIYDLYYKRQVINKELYQFCLDTKLADEKLIAKWKKQGYENLCCLRCIQTRDTNFGTNCICRVPKSKLDVVCRLFLHIYH
;
A
#
# COMPACT_ATOMS: atom_id res chain seq x y z
N MET A 1 0.88 -13.85 13.56
CA MET A 1 2.29 -13.79 13.12
C MET A 1 2.68 -12.34 12.99
N SER A 2 3.63 -11.90 13.81
CA SER A 2 4.31 -10.60 13.73
C SER A 2 5.29 -10.57 12.57
N VAL A 3 5.68 -9.36 12.15
CA VAL A 3 6.75 -9.08 11.20
C VAL A 3 8.04 -9.80 11.64
N ALA A 4 8.35 -9.83 12.93
CA ALA A 4 9.48 -10.58 13.49
C ALA A 4 9.45 -12.09 13.12
N ASN A 5 8.27 -12.72 13.13
CA ASN A 5 8.14 -14.13 12.73
C ASN A 5 8.36 -14.32 11.23
N ARG A 6 7.96 -13.34 10.40
CA ARG A 6 8.22 -13.34 8.96
C ARG A 6 9.71 -13.19 8.67
N LEU A 7 10.40 -12.27 9.36
CA LEU A 7 11.84 -12.07 9.24
C LEU A 7 12.64 -13.30 9.68
N ARG A 8 12.21 -13.97 10.76
CA ARG A 8 12.80 -15.22 11.24
C ARG A 8 12.77 -16.32 10.18
N ARG A 9 11.66 -16.45 9.44
CA ARG A 9 11.54 -17.41 8.31
C ARG A 9 12.47 -17.07 7.16
N LEU A 10 12.70 -15.77 6.90
CA LEU A 10 13.60 -15.30 5.86
C LEU A 10 15.08 -15.34 6.27
N ARG A 11 15.40 -15.67 7.53
CA ARG A 11 16.75 -15.68 8.11
C ARG A 11 17.51 -14.37 7.91
N LYS A 12 16.79 -13.24 7.85
CA LYS A 12 17.39 -11.91 7.68
C LYS A 12 17.47 -11.21 9.03
N GLN A 13 18.63 -10.65 9.36
CA GLN A 13 18.80 -9.84 10.56
C GLN A 13 18.37 -8.40 10.28
N PRO A 14 17.55 -7.79 11.16
CA PRO A 14 17.16 -6.40 11.01
C PRO A 14 18.40 -5.48 11.16
N PRO A 15 18.59 -4.50 10.26
CA PRO A 15 19.66 -3.52 10.37
C PRO A 15 19.31 -2.42 11.39
N GLU A 16 20.27 -1.53 11.66
CA GLU A 16 20.13 -0.45 12.65
C GLU A 16 18.90 0.44 12.38
N GLY A 17 18.17 0.77 13.45
CA GLY A 17 16.95 1.58 13.40
C GLY A 17 15.65 0.80 13.17
N TRP A 18 15.72 -0.54 13.10
CA TRP A 18 14.53 -1.40 13.00
C TRP A 18 13.55 -1.24 14.17
N ASP A 19 14.07 -1.13 15.39
CA ASP A 19 13.27 -1.05 16.62
C ASP A 19 12.28 0.14 16.63
N LEU A 20 12.59 1.21 15.88
CA LEU A 20 11.74 2.39 15.76
C LEU A 20 10.55 2.19 14.82
N ILE A 21 10.70 1.32 13.81
CA ILE A 21 9.67 1.10 12.77
C ILE A 21 8.88 -0.19 12.99
N GLU A 22 9.48 -1.17 13.67
CA GLU A 22 8.89 -2.46 13.97
C GLU A 22 7.47 -2.38 14.56
N PRO A 23 7.22 -1.62 15.65
CA PRO A 23 5.88 -1.60 16.27
C PRO A 23 4.80 -1.12 15.30
N THR A 24 5.10 -0.08 14.51
CA THR A 24 4.15 0.44 13.52
C THR A 24 3.92 -0.54 12.37
N LEU A 25 4.96 -1.27 11.94
CA LEU A 25 4.82 -2.30 10.90
C LEU A 25 4.02 -3.51 11.41
N ASP A 26 4.20 -3.90 12.66
CA ASP A 26 3.42 -4.95 13.32
C ASP A 26 1.94 -4.57 13.43
N GLU A 27 1.61 -3.30 13.73
CA GLU A 27 0.23 -2.81 13.72
C GLU A 27 -0.41 -2.93 12.32
N PHE A 28 0.32 -2.62 11.25
CA PHE A 28 -0.19 -2.79 9.89
C PHE A 28 -0.40 -4.27 9.54
N GLU A 29 0.47 -5.17 10.01
CA GLU A 29 0.32 -6.61 9.78
C GLU A 29 -0.82 -7.21 10.63
N ALA A 30 -1.07 -6.69 11.83
CA ALA A 30 -2.23 -7.03 12.64
C ALA A 30 -3.53 -6.62 11.93
N LYS A 31 -3.62 -5.36 11.47
CA LYS A 31 -4.78 -4.85 10.69
C LYS A 31 -5.02 -5.65 9.41
N MET A 32 -3.96 -6.04 8.69
CA MET A 32 -4.08 -6.90 7.52
C MET A 32 -4.73 -8.24 7.87
N ARG A 33 -4.31 -8.86 8.98
CA ARG A 33 -4.87 -10.14 9.42
C ARG A 33 -6.33 -10.02 9.81
N GLU A 34 -6.69 -8.96 10.54
CA GLU A 34 -8.09 -8.68 10.92
C GLU A 34 -8.97 -8.61 9.67
N VAL A 35 -8.56 -7.83 8.67
CA VAL A 35 -9.26 -7.71 7.38
C VAL A 35 -9.33 -9.04 6.61
N GLU A 36 -8.27 -9.85 6.65
CA GLU A 36 -8.26 -11.17 6.00
C GLU A 36 -9.22 -12.17 6.69
N THR A 37 -9.42 -12.04 8.01
CA THR A 37 -10.32 -12.90 8.79
C THR A 37 -11.76 -12.39 8.84
N ASP A 38 -12.00 -11.14 8.47
CA ASP A 38 -13.31 -10.51 8.54
C ASP A 38 -14.34 -11.28 7.69
N PRO A 39 -15.56 -11.49 8.20
CA PRO A 39 -16.61 -12.12 7.44
C PRO A 39 -17.00 -11.27 6.22
N HIS A 40 -17.19 -11.97 5.11
CA HIS A 40 -17.47 -11.40 3.79
C HIS A 40 -18.96 -11.21 3.51
N GLU A 41 -19.81 -11.42 4.53
CA GLU A 41 -21.25 -11.50 4.37
C GLU A 41 -21.85 -10.13 4.01
N GLY A 42 -22.65 -10.09 2.94
CA GLY A 42 -23.28 -8.86 2.43
C GLY A 42 -22.37 -7.93 1.62
N LYS A 43 -21.06 -8.20 1.50
CA LYS A 43 -20.12 -7.38 0.70
C LYS A 43 -19.90 -7.98 -0.67
N ARG A 44 -19.70 -7.15 -1.70
CA ARG A 44 -19.27 -7.65 -3.01
C ARG A 44 -17.82 -8.13 -2.92
N ARG A 45 -17.47 -9.15 -3.70
CA ARG A 45 -16.10 -9.72 -3.75
C ARG A 45 -14.99 -8.66 -3.92
N THR A 46 -15.27 -7.59 -4.66
CA THR A 46 -14.31 -6.50 -4.86
C THR A 46 -14.18 -5.61 -3.61
N GLU A 47 -15.27 -5.39 -2.87
CA GLU A 47 -15.34 -4.54 -1.68
C GLU A 47 -14.56 -5.15 -0.52
N THR A 48 -14.55 -6.47 -0.43
CA THR A 48 -13.67 -7.24 0.46
C THR A 48 -12.19 -6.90 0.29
N LEU A 49 -11.73 -6.66 -0.94
CA LEU A 49 -10.32 -6.48 -1.23
C LEU A 49 -9.84 -5.04 -1.00
N TRP A 50 -10.74 -4.07 -0.91
CA TRP A 50 -10.34 -2.66 -0.78
C TRP A 50 -9.60 -2.34 0.52
N PRO A 51 -10.01 -2.82 1.70
CA PRO A 51 -9.26 -2.58 2.93
C PRO A 51 -7.85 -3.19 2.86
N ILE A 52 -7.68 -4.34 2.18
CA ILE A 52 -6.37 -4.95 1.92
C ILE A 52 -5.49 -4.01 1.09
N PHE A 53 -6.00 -3.48 -0.03
CA PHE A 53 -5.24 -2.52 -0.85
C PHE A 53 -4.93 -1.23 -0.09
N ARG A 54 -5.85 -0.76 0.76
CA ARG A 54 -5.67 0.44 1.58
C ARG A 54 -4.54 0.26 2.58
N ILE A 55 -4.51 -0.85 3.31
CA ILE A 55 -3.44 -1.13 4.28
C ILE A 55 -2.10 -1.36 3.56
N HIS A 56 -2.10 -2.07 2.44
CA HIS A 56 -0.90 -2.26 1.62
C HIS A 56 -0.29 -0.92 1.14
N HIS A 57 -1.16 -0.01 0.67
CA HIS A 57 -0.76 1.34 0.29
C HIS A 57 -0.21 2.12 1.51
N GLN A 58 -0.93 2.12 2.64
CA GLN A 58 -0.51 2.82 3.86
C GLN A 58 0.84 2.34 4.38
N ARG A 59 1.06 1.03 4.43
CA ARG A 59 2.33 0.43 4.85
C ARG A 59 3.48 0.85 3.93
N SER A 60 3.29 0.79 2.62
CA SER A 60 4.30 1.22 1.66
C SER A 60 4.56 2.74 1.74
N ARG A 61 3.51 3.53 1.99
CA ARG A 61 3.61 4.99 2.10
C ARG A 61 4.34 5.43 3.36
N TYR A 62 4.13 4.73 4.47
CA TYR A 62 4.85 4.94 5.72
C TYR A 62 6.37 4.81 5.52
N ILE A 63 6.82 3.70 4.90
CA ILE A 63 8.24 3.48 4.59
C ILE A 63 8.78 4.53 3.62
N TYR A 64 8.00 4.91 2.60
CA TYR A 64 8.37 5.97 1.66
C TYR A 64 8.58 7.32 2.35
N ASP A 65 7.64 7.74 3.19
CA ASP A 65 7.69 9.02 3.89
C ASP A 65 8.85 9.07 4.90
N LEU A 66 9.17 7.94 5.56
CA LEU A 66 10.32 7.84 6.46
C LEU A 66 11.66 8.01 5.74
N TYR A 67 11.81 7.46 4.53
CA TYR A 67 13.07 7.56 3.77
C TYR A 67 13.19 8.86 2.99
N TYR A 68 12.15 9.26 2.24
CA TYR A 68 12.24 10.38 1.30
C TYR A 68 11.87 11.74 1.90
N LYS A 69 10.97 11.78 2.87
CA LYS A 69 10.53 13.06 3.47
C LYS A 69 11.22 13.35 4.79
N ARG A 70 11.18 12.40 5.72
CA ARG A 70 11.72 12.58 7.08
C ARG A 70 13.19 12.17 7.20
N GLN A 71 13.69 11.34 6.28
CA GLN A 71 15.07 10.81 6.26
C GLN A 71 15.54 10.20 7.59
N VAL A 72 14.62 9.56 8.34
CA VAL A 72 14.91 8.95 9.64
C VAL A 72 15.56 7.57 9.51
N ILE A 73 15.31 6.90 8.38
CA ILE A 73 15.81 5.55 8.12
C ILE A 73 17.00 5.57 7.17
N ASN A 74 17.99 4.72 7.44
CA ASN A 74 19.16 4.57 6.58
C ASN A 74 18.80 3.81 5.27
N LYS A 75 19.70 3.86 4.29
CA LYS A 75 19.51 3.20 3.00
C LYS A 75 19.44 1.67 3.14
N GLU A 76 20.17 1.10 4.09
CA GLU A 76 20.23 -0.35 4.33
C GLU A 76 18.89 -0.89 4.85
N LEU A 77 18.29 -0.23 5.84
CA LEU A 77 16.96 -0.52 6.40
C LEU A 77 15.87 -0.33 5.36
N TYR A 78 15.97 0.70 4.53
CA TYR A 78 15.05 0.89 3.41
C TYR A 78 15.13 -0.28 2.41
N GLN A 79 16.33 -0.67 1.99
CA GLN A 79 16.51 -1.81 1.09
C GLN A 79 16.04 -3.12 1.72
N PHE A 80 16.33 -3.32 3.01
CA PHE A 80 15.84 -4.45 3.77
C PHE A 80 14.31 -4.56 3.75
N CYS A 81 13.60 -3.44 3.93
CA CYS A 81 12.13 -3.39 3.85
C CYS A 81 11.60 -3.77 2.46
N LEU A 82 12.31 -3.41 1.40
CA LEU A 82 11.95 -3.80 0.02
C LEU A 82 12.18 -5.31 -0.21
N ASP A 83 13.33 -5.82 0.23
CA ASP A 83 13.69 -7.22 0.01
C ASP A 83 12.80 -8.19 0.81
N THR A 84 12.35 -7.77 1.99
CA THR A 84 11.43 -8.52 2.85
C THR A 84 9.96 -8.37 2.45
N LYS A 85 9.68 -7.63 1.37
CA LYS A 85 8.32 -7.36 0.84
C LYS A 85 7.41 -6.66 1.85
N LEU A 86 7.99 -5.82 2.71
CA LEU A 86 7.24 -4.93 3.61
C LEU A 86 6.77 -3.68 2.86
N ALA A 87 7.56 -3.20 1.89
CA ALA A 87 7.17 -2.16 0.96
C ALA A 87 7.12 -2.67 -0.48
N ASP A 88 6.24 -2.09 -1.30
CA ASP A 88 6.16 -2.37 -2.73
C ASP A 88 7.08 -1.42 -3.53
N GLU A 89 8.20 -1.98 -4.00
CA GLU A 89 9.17 -1.29 -4.84
C GLU A 89 8.55 -0.69 -6.11
N LYS A 90 7.66 -1.43 -6.78
CA LYS A 90 7.06 -0.99 -8.04
C LYS A 90 6.09 0.17 -7.80
N LEU A 91 5.34 0.12 -6.70
CA LEU A 91 4.44 1.22 -6.32
C LEU A 91 5.23 2.47 -5.96
N ILE A 92 6.30 2.33 -5.16
CA ILE A 92 7.18 3.45 -4.81
C ILE A 92 7.85 4.06 -6.05
N ALA A 93 8.31 3.23 -6.99
CA ALA A 93 8.87 3.70 -8.25
C ALA A 93 7.88 4.55 -9.06
N LYS A 94 6.57 4.29 -8.95
CA LYS A 94 5.54 5.14 -9.57
C LYS A 94 5.34 6.44 -8.82
N TRP A 95 5.38 6.47 -7.48
CA TRP A 95 5.24 7.71 -6.71
C TRP A 95 6.33 8.73 -7.00
N LYS A 96 7.51 8.30 -7.44
CA LYS A 96 8.61 9.18 -7.88
C LYS A 96 8.35 9.87 -9.23
N LYS A 97 7.38 9.39 -10.01
CA LYS A 97 7.07 9.97 -11.33
C LYS A 97 6.05 11.09 -11.19
N GLN A 98 6.27 12.18 -11.91
CA GLN A 98 5.34 13.31 -11.94
C GLN A 98 3.93 12.86 -12.34
N GLY A 99 2.93 13.31 -11.58
CA GLY A 99 1.53 12.96 -11.78
C GLY A 99 1.09 11.64 -11.14
N TYR A 100 2.00 10.81 -10.63
CA TYR A 100 1.69 9.54 -9.96
C TYR A 100 1.98 9.54 -8.46
N GLU A 101 2.29 10.70 -7.87
CA GLU A 101 2.70 10.86 -6.46
C GLU A 101 1.71 10.28 -5.44
N ASN A 102 0.41 10.30 -5.75
CA ASN A 102 -0.67 9.78 -4.91
C ASN A 102 -1.38 8.59 -5.56
N LEU A 103 -0.63 7.72 -6.24
CA LEU A 103 -1.18 6.53 -6.87
C LEU A 103 -1.67 5.52 -5.82
N CYS A 104 -2.93 5.09 -5.96
CA CYS A 104 -3.61 4.09 -5.13
C CYS A 104 -2.95 2.71 -5.11
N CYS A 105 -2.84 2.10 -6.29
CA CYS A 105 -2.22 0.80 -6.48
C CYS A 105 -1.81 0.62 -7.96
N LEU A 106 -1.04 -0.42 -8.24
CA LEU A 106 -0.59 -0.71 -9.60
C LEU A 106 -1.72 -1.14 -10.54
N ARG A 107 -2.78 -1.77 -10.01
CA ARG A 107 -3.96 -2.15 -10.81
C ARG A 107 -4.69 -0.93 -11.39
N CYS A 108 -4.70 0.19 -10.66
CA CYS A 108 -5.36 1.43 -11.10
C CYS A 108 -4.81 2.02 -12.42
N ILE A 109 -3.58 1.66 -12.80
CA ILE A 109 -2.88 2.19 -13.98
C ILE A 109 -2.58 1.11 -15.02
N GLN A 110 -3.04 -0.11 -14.77
CA GLN A 110 -2.77 -1.24 -15.65
C GLN A 110 -3.89 -1.31 -16.71
N THR A 111 -3.55 -0.96 -17.94
CA THR A 111 -4.51 -0.94 -19.06
C THR A 111 -5.02 -2.32 -19.43
N ARG A 112 -4.27 -3.38 -19.11
CA ARG A 112 -4.67 -4.77 -19.37
C ARG A 112 -5.78 -5.27 -18.44
N ASP A 113 -5.98 -4.61 -17.30
CA ASP A 113 -6.97 -5.04 -16.29
C ASP A 113 -8.36 -4.43 -16.57
N THR A 114 -8.51 -3.61 -17.62
CA THR A 114 -9.77 -2.96 -18.00
C THR A 114 -10.19 -3.34 -19.42
N ASN A 115 -11.50 -3.43 -19.65
CA ASN A 115 -12.05 -3.87 -20.94
C ASN A 115 -11.68 -2.95 -22.11
N PHE A 116 -11.50 -1.65 -21.85
CA PHE A 116 -11.24 -0.64 -22.88
C PHE A 116 -9.76 -0.21 -22.96
N GLY A 117 -8.86 -0.87 -22.24
CA GLY A 117 -7.44 -0.50 -22.28
C GLY A 117 -7.13 0.84 -21.60
N THR A 118 -8.00 1.32 -20.72
CA THR A 118 -7.86 2.63 -20.04
C THR A 118 -7.45 2.49 -18.58
N ASN A 119 -7.00 3.59 -17.98
CA ASN A 119 -6.76 3.66 -16.53
C ASN A 119 -8.08 3.66 -15.75
N CYS A 120 -8.01 3.34 -14.46
CA CYS A 120 -9.17 3.37 -13.57
C CYS A 120 -9.64 4.81 -13.30
N ILE A 121 -10.93 4.98 -13.00
CA ILE A 121 -11.55 6.27 -12.69
C ILE A 121 -10.92 6.99 -11.48
N CYS A 122 -10.29 6.26 -10.56
CA CYS A 122 -9.52 6.85 -9.46
C CYS A 122 -8.33 7.71 -9.92
N ARG A 123 -7.92 7.62 -11.20
CA ARG A 123 -6.89 8.47 -11.80
C ARG A 123 -7.43 9.74 -12.43
N VAL A 124 -8.75 9.91 -12.50
CA VAL A 124 -9.40 11.09 -13.06
C VAL A 124 -9.44 12.18 -12.00
N PRO A 125 -8.98 13.42 -12.29
CA PRO A 125 -9.06 14.53 -11.35
C PRO A 125 -10.51 14.79 -10.92
N LYS A 126 -10.72 15.04 -9.62
CA LYS A 126 -12.06 15.29 -9.06
C LYS A 126 -12.79 16.45 -9.75
N SER A 127 -12.07 17.44 -10.28
CA SER A 127 -12.63 18.56 -11.04
C SER A 127 -13.36 18.13 -12.32
N LYS A 128 -13.00 16.99 -12.91
CA LYS A 128 -13.61 16.43 -14.12
C LYS A 128 -14.64 15.34 -13.83
N LEU A 129 -14.91 15.05 -12.54
CA LEU A 129 -15.90 14.06 -12.14
C LEU A 129 -17.19 14.75 -11.71
N ASP A 130 -18.29 14.31 -12.32
CA ASP A 130 -19.65 14.70 -11.94
C ASP A 130 -19.99 14.22 -10.52
N VAL A 131 -20.98 14.86 -9.89
CA VAL A 131 -21.33 14.70 -8.46
C VAL A 131 -21.59 13.23 -8.09
N VAL A 132 -22.21 12.46 -8.99
CA VAL A 132 -22.50 11.03 -8.82
C VAL A 132 -21.22 10.19 -8.76
N CYS A 133 -20.23 10.50 -9.59
CA CYS A 133 -18.93 9.82 -9.58
C CYS A 133 -18.10 10.19 -8.35
N ARG A 134 -18.25 11.42 -7.80
CA ARG A 134 -17.54 11.84 -6.58
C ARG A 134 -17.97 11.07 -5.34
N LEU A 135 -19.26 10.77 -5.20
CA LEU A 135 -19.80 10.02 -4.05
C LEU A 135 -19.29 8.56 -4.05
N PHE A 136 -19.27 7.91 -5.22
CA PHE A 136 -18.72 6.56 -5.37
C PHE A 136 -17.25 6.48 -4.97
N LEU A 137 -16.42 7.46 -5.35
CA LEU A 137 -14.98 7.44 -5.02
C LEU A 137 -14.68 7.71 -3.54
N HIS A 138 -15.56 8.39 -2.80
CA HIS A 138 -15.34 8.68 -1.38
C HIS A 138 -15.68 7.51 -0.46
N ILE A 139 -16.62 6.66 -0.88
CA ILE A 139 -17.04 5.48 -0.11
C ILE A 139 -16.06 4.31 -0.32
N TYR A 140 -15.39 4.29 -1.48
CA TYR A 140 -14.68 3.11 -1.98
C TYR A 140 -13.16 3.25 -2.05
N HIS A 141 -12.59 4.38 -1.65
CA HIS A 141 -11.15 4.65 -1.72
C HIS A 141 -10.60 5.42 -0.52
#